data_AF-A0A850BAA6-F1
#
_entry.id   AF-A0A850BAA6-F1
#
_cell.length_a   1.000
_cell.length_b   1.000
_cell.length_c   1.000
_cell.angle_alpha   90.00
_cell.angle_beta   90.00
_cell.angle_gamma   90.00
#
_symmetry.space_group_name_H-M   'P 1'
#
loop_
_entity.id
_entity.type
_entity.pdbx_description
1 polymer ?
#
loop_
_entity_poly.entity_id
_entity_poly.type
_entity_poly.pdbx_seq_one_letter_code
_entity_poly.pdbx_strand_id
1 'polypeptide(L)'
;MTKHRINQSLLWSFLLVAAPAGCSDVILASDFDQSCTADADCVTVLVGDICECGCESGAINKRDLEKYREERGDISCSTSCEFCPEQDPAVCKAGVCSVQ
;
A
#
# COMPACT_ATOMS: atom_id res chain seq x y z
N MET A 1 -10.92 55.48 14.02
CA MET A 1 -11.51 54.99 12.75
C MET A 1 -10.39 55.05 11.73
N THR A 2 -9.85 54.00 11.09
CA THR A 2 -10.36 52.68 10.73
C THR A 2 -9.18 51.81 10.26
N LYS A 3 -9.26 50.49 10.53
CA LYS A 3 -8.44 49.38 9.97
C LYS A 3 -8.15 49.50 8.47
N HIS A 4 -6.98 49.03 8.02
CA HIS A 4 -6.82 48.23 6.79
C HIS A 4 -5.49 47.44 6.87
N ARG A 5 -5.52 46.18 7.35
CA ARG A 5 -5.67 44.91 6.59
C ARG A 5 -4.41 44.52 5.80
N ILE A 6 -3.61 43.65 6.42
CA ILE A 6 -2.56 42.82 5.80
C ILE A 6 -3.28 41.83 4.87
N ASN A 7 -3.05 41.89 3.56
CA ASN A 7 -3.60 40.90 2.62
C ASN A 7 -2.47 39.97 2.16
N GLN A 8 -2.64 38.69 2.47
CA GLN A 8 -1.74 37.59 2.17
C GLN A 8 -1.53 37.46 0.66
N SER A 9 -0.30 37.65 0.21
CA SER A 9 0.18 37.18 -1.10
C SER A 9 1.31 36.20 -0.83
N LEU A 10 0.94 35.02 -0.32
CA LEU A 10 1.86 33.92 -0.10
C LEU A 10 2.09 33.21 -1.45
N LEU A 11 3.09 33.71 -2.17
CA LEU A 11 3.75 33.03 -3.27
C LEU A 11 4.45 31.78 -2.71
N TRP A 12 3.79 30.62 -2.78
CA TRP A 12 4.42 29.33 -2.47
C TRP A 12 4.62 28.60 -3.79
N SER A 13 5.72 28.93 -4.45
CA SER A 13 6.29 28.10 -5.51
C SER A 13 6.76 26.79 -4.87
N PHE A 14 5.87 25.82 -4.75
CA PHE A 14 6.25 24.44 -4.48
C PHE A 14 6.97 23.92 -5.73
N LEU A 15 8.30 23.96 -5.72
CA LEU A 15 9.09 23.06 -6.54
C LEU A 15 8.70 21.63 -6.15
N LEU A 16 7.88 21.00 -6.98
CA LEU A 16 7.73 19.55 -7.01
C LEU A 16 9.07 18.96 -7.45
N VAL A 17 9.93 18.70 -6.46
CA VAL A 17 11.04 17.76 -6.64
C VAL A 17 10.38 16.40 -6.81
N ALA A 18 10.25 15.96 -8.06
CA ALA A 18 9.95 14.57 -8.37
C ALA A 18 11.13 13.75 -7.85
N ALA A 19 11.00 13.22 -6.64
CA ALA A 19 11.91 12.22 -6.14
C ALA A 19 11.81 11.01 -7.09
N PRO A 20 12.94 10.45 -7.58
CA PRO A 20 12.88 9.16 -8.23
C PRO A 20 12.32 8.19 -7.20
N ALA A 21 11.13 7.63 -7.47
CA ALA A 21 10.64 6.47 -6.75
C ALA A 21 11.72 5.40 -6.94
N GLY A 22 12.48 5.12 -5.88
CA GLY A 22 13.33 3.94 -5.90
C GLY A 22 12.41 2.75 -6.15
N CYS A 23 12.73 1.93 -7.16
CA CYS A 23 12.14 0.61 -7.29
C CYS A 23 12.47 -0.15 -6.00
N SER A 24 11.53 -0.14 -5.06
CA SER A 24 11.57 -1.03 -3.90
C SER A 24 10.84 -2.29 -4.33
N ASP A 25 11.54 -3.41 -4.31
CA ASP A 25 10.94 -4.74 -4.55
C ASP A 25 10.19 -5.24 -3.30
N VAL A 26 10.14 -4.41 -2.24
CA VAL A 26 9.43 -4.69 -0.99
C VAL A 26 8.04 -4.07 -1.03
N ILE A 27 7.01 -4.90 -0.80
CA ILE A 27 5.62 -4.48 -0.61
C ILE A 27 5.22 -4.76 0.84
N LEU A 28 4.66 -3.77 1.55
CA LEU A 28 4.13 -3.96 2.89
C LEU A 28 2.60 -3.81 2.89
N ALA A 29 1.89 -4.67 3.63
CA ALA A 29 0.43 -4.52 3.79
C ALA A 29 0.02 -3.16 4.39
N SER A 30 0.92 -2.55 5.20
CA SER A 30 0.72 -1.24 5.81
C SER A 30 0.72 -0.08 4.82
N ASP A 31 1.15 -0.30 3.58
CA ASP A 31 1.14 0.71 2.51
C ASP A 31 -0.24 0.84 1.84
N PHE A 32 -1.15 -0.07 2.20
CA PHE A 32 -2.53 -0.12 1.75
C PHE A 32 -3.47 0.09 2.93
N ASP A 33 -4.71 0.44 2.63
CA ASP A 33 -5.74 0.47 3.64
C ASP A 33 -5.97 -0.93 4.23
N GLN A 34 -5.89 -1.02 5.55
CA GLN A 34 -6.21 -2.23 6.31
C GLN A 34 -7.49 -2.08 7.13
N SER A 35 -8.22 -0.98 7.02
CA SER A 35 -9.48 -0.82 7.76
C SER A 35 -10.58 -1.76 7.23
N CYS A 36 -11.46 -2.24 8.10
CA CYS A 36 -12.56 -3.13 7.71
C CYS A 36 -13.76 -3.04 8.66
N THR A 37 -14.92 -3.49 8.18
CA THR A 37 -16.14 -3.69 8.96
C THR A 37 -16.56 -5.15 9.06
N ALA A 38 -16.20 -5.97 8.07
CA ALA A 38 -16.46 -7.41 8.03
C ALA A 38 -15.33 -8.15 7.29
N ASP A 39 -15.22 -9.46 7.48
CA ASP A 39 -14.22 -10.31 6.78
C ASP A 39 -14.31 -10.16 5.26
N ALA A 40 -15.52 -9.94 4.75
CA ALA A 40 -15.77 -9.73 3.32
C ALA A 40 -15.10 -8.45 2.77
N ASP A 41 -14.64 -7.53 3.61
CA ASP A 41 -13.90 -6.35 3.19
C ASP A 41 -12.41 -6.65 2.99
N CYS A 42 -11.90 -7.77 3.49
CA CYS A 42 -10.47 -8.08 3.52
C CYS A 42 -10.06 -9.09 2.43
N VAL A 43 -8.83 -8.97 1.95
CA VAL A 43 -8.21 -9.91 1.01
C VAL A 43 -6.76 -10.16 1.41
N THR A 44 -6.34 -11.42 1.32
CA THR A 44 -4.95 -11.82 1.53
C THR A 44 -4.13 -11.46 0.30
N VAL A 45 -2.97 -10.87 0.54
CA VAL A 45 -2.00 -10.47 -0.48
C VAL A 45 -0.61 -10.94 -0.08
N LEU A 46 0.28 -11.11 -1.05
CA LEU A 46 1.68 -11.45 -0.78
C LEU A 46 2.46 -10.16 -0.51
N VAL A 47 3.32 -10.18 0.50
CA VAL A 47 4.08 -9.02 1.00
C VAL A 47 5.53 -9.43 1.25
N GLY A 48 6.35 -8.48 1.70
CA GLY A 48 7.78 -8.66 1.88
C GLY A 48 8.55 -8.35 0.60
N ASP A 49 9.79 -8.85 0.52
CA ASP A 49 10.60 -8.75 -0.69
C ASP A 49 10.07 -9.73 -1.75
N ILE A 50 9.46 -9.18 -2.80
CA ILE A 50 8.79 -9.95 -3.85
C ILE A 50 9.79 -10.77 -4.66
N CYS A 51 11.07 -10.37 -4.71
CA CYS A 51 12.10 -11.03 -5.50
C CYS A 51 12.92 -12.07 -4.73
N GLU A 52 12.78 -12.16 -3.40
CA GLU A 52 13.41 -13.19 -2.58
C GLU A 52 12.60 -14.51 -2.50
N CYS A 53 11.55 -14.64 -3.31
CA CYS A 53 10.68 -15.82 -3.34
C CYS A 53 10.03 -16.16 -1.99
N GLY A 54 9.86 -15.14 -1.14
CA GLY A 54 9.06 -15.24 0.07
C GLY A 54 7.59 -15.47 -0.27
N CYS A 55 6.92 -16.25 0.58
CA CYS A 55 5.47 -16.44 0.53
C CYS A 55 4.79 -15.80 1.75
N GLU A 56 5.39 -14.73 2.26
CA GLU A 56 4.80 -13.94 3.33
C GLU A 56 3.49 -13.32 2.84
N SER A 57 2.46 -13.40 3.67
CA SER A 57 1.17 -12.81 3.38
C SER A 57 0.79 -11.73 4.39
N GLY A 58 0.09 -10.74 3.87
CA GLY A 58 -0.59 -9.71 4.63
C GLY A 58 -2.06 -9.64 4.23
N ALA A 59 -2.81 -8.80 4.91
CA ALA A 59 -4.22 -8.59 4.62
C ALA A 59 -4.48 -7.10 4.46
N ILE A 60 -5.21 -6.76 3.39
CA ILE A 60 -5.59 -5.39 3.03
C ILE A 60 -7.10 -5.34 2.79
N ASN A 61 -7.67 -4.14 2.81
CA ASN A 61 -9.03 -3.90 2.35
C ASN A 61 -9.11 -4.10 0.83
N LYS A 62 -10.16 -4.78 0.36
CA LYS A 62 -10.41 -5.07 -1.06
C LYS A 62 -10.46 -3.82 -1.94
N ARG A 63 -10.76 -2.64 -1.39
CA ARG A 63 -10.76 -1.38 -2.14
C ARG A 63 -9.38 -0.99 -2.66
N ASP A 64 -8.33 -1.45 -2.00
CA ASP A 64 -6.93 -1.20 -2.38
C ASP A 64 -6.33 -2.36 -3.19
N LEU A 65 -7.12 -3.38 -3.55
CA LEU A 65 -6.62 -4.54 -4.30
C LEU A 65 -6.06 -4.16 -5.67
N GLU A 66 -6.66 -3.17 -6.35
CA GLU A 66 -6.15 -2.73 -7.65
C GLU A 66 -4.82 -1.98 -7.50
N LYS A 67 -4.71 -1.11 -6.50
CA LYS A 67 -3.46 -0.43 -6.15
C LYS A 67 -2.33 -1.44 -5.85
N TYR A 68 -2.64 -2.48 -5.07
CA TYR A 68 -1.68 -3.55 -4.80
C TYR A 68 -1.23 -4.29 -6.08
N ARG A 69 -2.13 -4.52 -7.02
CA ARG A 69 -1.79 -5.19 -8.29
C ARG A 69 -0.91 -4.32 -9.17
N GLU A 70 -1.14 -3.01 -9.21
CA GLU A 70 -0.29 -2.06 -9.91
C GLU A 70 1.12 -2.06 -9.31
N GLU A 71 1.24 -1.89 -7.99
CA GLU A 71 2.54 -1.89 -7.31
C GLU A 71 3.29 -3.23 -7.49
N ARG A 72 2.59 -4.35 -7.41
CA ARG A 72 3.19 -5.68 -7.68
C ARG A 72 3.58 -5.85 -9.14
N GLY A 73 2.81 -5.30 -10.08
CA GLY A 73 3.06 -5.38 -11.51
C GLY A 73 4.25 -4.55 -11.96
N ASP A 74 4.58 -3.49 -11.22
CA ASP A 74 5.75 -2.63 -11.45
C ASP A 74 7.08 -3.28 -10.98
N ILE A 75 7.01 -4.35 -10.19
CA ILE A 75 8.18 -5.09 -9.71
C ILE A 75 8.59 -6.15 -10.74
N SER A 76 9.85 -6.13 -11.14
CA SER A 76 10.44 -7.07 -12.10
C SER A 76 11.61 -7.83 -11.48
N CYS A 77 11.41 -9.12 -11.23
CA CYS A 77 12.42 -9.97 -10.62
C CYS A 77 13.27 -10.67 -11.68
N SER A 78 14.58 -10.76 -11.43
CA SER A 78 15.51 -11.51 -12.29
C SER A 78 15.37 -13.04 -12.12
N THR A 79 14.76 -13.48 -11.01
CA THR A 79 14.52 -14.87 -10.67
C THR A 79 13.03 -15.17 -10.78
N SER A 80 12.70 -16.31 -11.39
CA SER A 80 11.33 -16.86 -11.32
C SER A 80 11.15 -17.64 -10.03
N CYS A 81 10.20 -17.23 -9.20
CA CYS A 81 9.86 -17.94 -7.98
C CYS A 81 8.87 -19.09 -8.25
N GLU A 82 8.94 -20.12 -7.42
CA GLU A 82 7.96 -21.22 -7.43
C GLU A 82 6.59 -20.76 -6.90
N PHE A 83 5.58 -21.60 -7.06
CA PHE A 83 4.22 -21.32 -6.59
C PHE A 83 4.17 -21.29 -5.06
N CYS A 84 3.62 -20.22 -4.50
CA CYS A 84 3.31 -20.17 -3.07
C CYS A 84 2.16 -21.13 -2.73
N PRO A 85 2.18 -21.75 -1.53
CA PRO A 85 1.07 -22.55 -1.05
C PRO A 85 -0.21 -21.69 -0.90
N GLU A 86 -1.34 -22.36 -0.69
CA GLU A 86 -2.59 -21.68 -0.35
C GLU A 86 -2.38 -20.77 0.86
N GLN A 87 -2.86 -19.53 0.74
CA GLN A 87 -2.66 -18.51 1.76
C GLN A 87 -3.79 -18.54 2.77
N ASP A 88 -3.47 -18.30 4.03
CA ASP A 88 -4.46 -18.18 5.09
C ASP A 88 -5.46 -17.05 4.76
N PRO A 89 -6.75 -17.24 5.06
CA PRO A 89 -7.78 -16.29 4.69
C PRO A 89 -7.68 -15.01 5.54
N ALA A 90 -7.85 -13.86 4.89
CA ALA A 90 -7.96 -12.58 5.56
C ALA A 90 -9.29 -12.45 6.32
N VAL A 91 -9.22 -11.93 7.54
CA VAL A 91 -10.36 -11.62 8.41
C VAL A 91 -10.31 -10.19 8.90
N CYS A 92 -11.47 -9.68 9.30
CA CYS A 92 -11.60 -8.40 9.96
C CYS A 92 -11.56 -8.58 11.47
N LYS A 93 -10.45 -8.16 12.09
CA LYS A 93 -10.25 -8.25 13.54
C LYS A 93 -10.07 -6.87 14.14
N ALA A 94 -10.99 -6.49 15.03
CA ALA A 94 -10.97 -5.18 15.69
C ALA A 94 -10.90 -3.99 14.70
N GLY A 95 -11.57 -4.12 13.54
CA GLY A 95 -11.59 -3.09 12.50
C GLY A 95 -10.34 -3.04 11.62
N VAL A 96 -9.46 -4.05 11.72
CA VAL A 96 -8.23 -4.17 10.94
C VAL A 96 -8.18 -5.53 10.22
N CYS A 97 -7.87 -5.52 8.93
CA CYS A 97 -7.63 -6.71 8.14
C CYS A 97 -6.36 -7.41 8.62
N SER A 98 -6.46 -8.70 8.89
CA SER A 98 -5.36 -9.55 9.35
C SER A 98 -5.47 -10.94 8.72
N VAL A 99 -4.35 -11.62 8.56
CA VAL A 99 -4.31 -13.03 8.15
C VAL A 99 -4.61 -13.89 9.39
N GLN A 100 -5.40 -14.97 9.24
CA GLN A 100 -5.81 -15.84 10.35
C GLN A 100 -4.70 -16.73 10.91
#